data_AF-G9ET11-F1
#
_entry.id   AF-G9ET11-F1
#
_cell.length_a   1.000
_cell.length_b   1.000
_cell.length_c   1.000
_cell.angle_alpha   90.00
_cell.angle_beta   90.00
_cell.angle_gamma   90.00
#
_symmetry.space_group_name_H-M   'P 1'
#
loop_
_entity.id
_entity.type
_entity.pdbx_description
1 polymer ?
#
loop_
_entity_poly.entity_id
_entity_poly.type
_entity_poly.pdbx_seq_one_letter_code
_entity_poly.pdbx_strand_id
1 'polypeptide(L)'
;MLSSSSAYRIALHDGDYLRFLEWPAFIEKKYREGNNPLGSDALMDCLIFEWLNCGYSQKDIEQITLLYAIYELNPSPLQVGKYAFPLMTIMSALFSCMTFHGYCAQGDFMPVMQMTEKQISRFMEEKTAEMGRGHFDEVLSSMRDKFMQQITSVDEISVNMACKKINEIVEPLTVLEEYLRLLNLVHAQECSNPLYNTRLGIVQSFFSYLREQTELSEDRIHKMIIYVNAIRCHQPEAWEEEHLHKIFPPTLVEKTWGLFTYLSRGLLTIVLPANEHTHVTPEPGNAPKI
;
A
#
# COMPACT_ATOMS: atom_id res chain seq x y z
N MET A 1 -11.34 3.36 -2.04
CA MET A 1 -12.16 2.95 -0.88
C MET A 1 -13.53 2.51 -1.36
N LEU A 2 -14.05 1.42 -0.81
CA LEU A 2 -15.39 0.90 -1.13
C LEU A 2 -16.47 1.70 -0.37
N SER A 3 -17.73 1.49 -0.74
CA SER A 3 -18.87 2.26 -0.22
C SER A 3 -19.53 1.67 1.03
N SER A 4 -19.22 0.42 1.40
CA SER A 4 -19.86 -0.27 2.53
C SER A 4 -18.96 -1.34 3.14
N SER A 5 -19.19 -1.66 4.42
CA SER A 5 -18.54 -2.77 5.12
C SER A 5 -18.85 -4.13 4.48
N SER A 6 -20.05 -4.29 3.91
CA SER A 6 -20.40 -5.49 3.13
C SER A 6 -19.49 -5.66 1.90
N ALA A 7 -19.11 -4.58 1.22
CA ALA A 7 -18.22 -4.65 0.07
C ALA A 7 -16.78 -5.04 0.49
N TYR A 8 -16.31 -4.56 1.64
CA TYR A 8 -15.04 -5.00 2.21
C TYR A 8 -15.05 -6.47 2.61
N ARG A 9 -16.17 -6.95 3.18
CA ARG A 9 -16.35 -8.37 3.49
C ARG A 9 -16.36 -9.25 2.23
N ILE A 10 -16.99 -8.79 1.15
CA ILE A 10 -16.92 -9.48 -0.15
C ILE A 10 -15.47 -9.53 -0.64
N ALA A 11 -14.73 -8.43 -0.55
CA ALA A 11 -13.30 -8.41 -0.91
C ALA A 11 -12.47 -9.44 -0.12
N LEU A 12 -12.74 -9.60 1.19
CA LEU A 12 -12.14 -10.66 2.01
C LEU A 12 -12.46 -12.05 1.44
N HIS A 13 -13.73 -12.30 1.11
CA HIS A 13 -14.20 -13.60 0.60
C HIS A 13 -13.68 -13.94 -0.79
N ASP A 14 -13.35 -12.92 -1.59
CA ASP A 14 -12.78 -13.03 -2.93
C ASP A 14 -11.24 -13.05 -2.92
N GLY A 15 -10.62 -13.00 -1.72
CA GLY A 15 -9.18 -12.97 -1.56
C GLY A 15 -8.53 -11.69 -2.09
N ASP A 16 -9.25 -10.57 -2.12
CA ASP A 16 -8.70 -9.22 -2.30
C ASP A 16 -8.34 -8.63 -0.92
N TYR A 17 -7.29 -9.21 -0.33
CA TYR A 17 -6.88 -8.90 1.04
C TYR A 17 -6.37 -7.47 1.19
N LEU A 18 -5.65 -6.94 0.20
CA LEU A 18 -5.15 -5.56 0.27
C LEU A 18 -6.30 -4.55 0.27
N ARG A 19 -7.38 -4.83 -0.47
CA ARG A 19 -8.59 -4.02 -0.39
C ARG A 19 -9.28 -4.17 0.95
N PHE A 20 -9.42 -5.38 1.44
CA PHE A 20 -10.02 -5.64 2.75
C PHE A 20 -9.28 -4.91 3.89
N LEU A 21 -7.96 -4.84 3.84
CA LEU A 21 -7.13 -4.12 4.83
C LEU A 21 -7.34 -2.58 4.84
N GLU A 22 -8.05 -2.00 3.87
CA GLU A 22 -8.47 -0.59 3.93
C GLU A 22 -9.73 -0.39 4.79
N TRP A 23 -10.39 -1.46 5.24
CA TRP A 23 -11.68 -1.39 5.93
C TRP A 23 -11.64 -0.56 7.22
N PRO A 24 -10.62 -0.65 8.11
CA PRO A 24 -10.54 0.21 9.29
C PRO A 24 -10.54 1.70 8.95
N ALA A 25 -9.81 2.10 7.90
CA ALA A 25 -9.80 3.49 7.43
C ALA A 25 -11.17 3.93 6.87
N PHE A 26 -11.91 3.01 6.25
CA PHE A 26 -13.30 3.26 5.85
C PHE A 26 -14.20 3.48 7.05
N ILE A 27 -14.11 2.64 8.09
CA ILE A 27 -14.90 2.79 9.32
C ILE A 27 -14.58 4.10 10.02
N GLU A 28 -13.30 4.44 10.16
CA GLU A 28 -12.87 5.71 10.73
C GLU A 28 -13.50 6.89 9.97
N LYS A 29 -13.46 6.86 8.63
CA LYS A 29 -14.07 7.90 7.80
C LYS A 29 -15.61 7.93 7.90
N LYS A 30 -16.26 6.78 8.04
CA LYS A 30 -17.73 6.66 8.13
C LYS A 30 -18.26 7.27 9.43
N TYR A 31 -17.55 7.07 10.53
CA TYR A 31 -18.03 7.39 11.88
C TYR A 31 -17.38 8.63 12.51
N ARG A 32 -16.32 9.19 11.93
CA ARG A 32 -15.72 10.42 12.46
C ARG A 32 -16.73 11.58 12.51
N GLU A 33 -16.82 12.23 13.66
CA GLU A 33 -17.58 13.46 13.83
C GLU A 33 -16.67 14.67 13.53
N GLY A 34 -16.79 15.23 12.32
CA GLY A 34 -16.00 16.38 11.88
C GLY A 34 -14.52 16.05 11.69
N ASN A 35 -13.63 16.93 12.17
CA ASN A 35 -12.18 16.79 11.99
C ASN A 35 -11.50 15.92 13.05
N ASN A 36 -12.22 15.48 14.09
CA ASN A 36 -11.64 14.67 15.14
C ASN A 36 -11.45 13.21 14.68
N PRO A 37 -10.27 12.62 14.87
CA PRO A 37 -10.06 11.20 14.59
C PRO A 37 -10.88 10.34 15.56
N LEU A 38 -11.25 9.15 15.11
CA LEU A 38 -11.93 8.17 15.96
C LEU A 38 -10.93 7.64 17.00
N GLY A 39 -11.35 7.52 18.26
CA GLY A 39 -10.53 6.84 19.27
C GLY A 39 -10.33 5.38 18.92
N SER A 40 -9.23 4.76 19.37
CA SER A 40 -8.95 3.35 19.10
C SER A 40 -10.09 2.45 19.57
N ASP A 41 -10.60 2.67 20.79
CA ASP A 41 -11.70 1.87 21.36
C ASP A 41 -12.98 2.04 20.54
N ALA A 42 -13.30 3.28 20.15
CA ALA A 42 -14.46 3.58 19.30
C ALA A 42 -14.34 2.96 17.91
N LEU A 43 -13.15 2.91 17.32
CA LEU A 43 -12.89 2.21 16.07
C LEU A 43 -13.14 0.71 16.20
N MET A 44 -12.68 0.11 17.29
CA MET A 44 -12.92 -1.29 17.59
C MET A 44 -14.42 -1.59 17.72
N ASP A 45 -15.15 -0.80 18.49
CA ASP A 45 -16.60 -0.94 18.65
C ASP A 45 -17.33 -0.85 17.30
N CYS A 46 -16.95 0.13 16.48
CA CYS A 46 -17.55 0.32 15.15
C CYS A 46 -17.24 -0.84 14.20
N LEU A 47 -16.02 -1.38 14.21
CA LEU A 47 -15.65 -2.55 13.41
C LEU A 47 -16.45 -3.79 13.80
N ILE A 48 -16.54 -4.06 15.10
CA ILE A 48 -17.29 -5.22 15.62
C ILE A 48 -18.77 -5.09 15.26
N PHE A 49 -19.36 -3.92 15.51
CA PHE A 49 -20.74 -3.62 15.17
C PHE A 49 -21.03 -3.81 13.68
N GLU A 50 -20.19 -3.25 12.81
CA GLU A 50 -20.38 -3.36 11.37
C GLU A 50 -20.20 -4.79 10.86
N TRP A 51 -19.24 -5.55 11.40
CA TRP A 51 -19.02 -6.94 11.00
C TRP A 51 -20.24 -7.81 11.31
N LEU A 52 -20.76 -7.67 12.53
CA LEU A 52 -21.89 -8.46 13.00
C LEU A 52 -23.15 -8.11 12.19
N ASN A 53 -23.41 -6.83 11.90
CA ASN A 53 -24.51 -6.39 11.05
C ASN A 53 -24.36 -6.76 9.56
N CYS A 54 -23.12 -6.93 9.08
CA CYS A 54 -22.85 -7.36 7.70
C CYS A 54 -22.85 -8.89 7.53
N GLY A 55 -23.34 -9.62 8.53
CA GLY A 55 -23.55 -11.07 8.45
C GLY A 55 -22.28 -11.88 8.66
N TYR A 56 -21.45 -11.49 9.65
CA TYR A 56 -20.32 -12.27 10.15
C TYR A 56 -20.59 -13.80 10.14
N SER A 57 -19.61 -14.57 9.71
CA SER A 57 -19.74 -16.00 9.43
C SER A 57 -18.41 -16.75 9.60
N GLN A 58 -18.48 -18.08 9.65
CA GLN A 58 -17.30 -18.95 9.70
C GLN A 58 -16.32 -18.72 8.54
N LYS A 59 -16.83 -18.41 7.34
CA LYS A 59 -16.00 -18.11 6.16
C LYS A 59 -15.12 -16.88 6.39
N ASP A 60 -15.58 -15.91 7.18
CA ASP A 60 -14.76 -14.74 7.55
C ASP A 60 -13.54 -15.18 8.36
N ILE A 61 -13.74 -16.09 9.32
CA ILE A 61 -12.65 -16.64 10.14
C ILE A 61 -11.62 -17.33 9.24
N GLU A 62 -12.07 -18.24 8.36
CA GLU A 62 -11.19 -18.99 7.45
C GLU A 62 -10.31 -18.08 6.57
N GLN A 63 -10.89 -17.02 6.02
CA GLN A 63 -10.16 -16.07 5.19
C GLN A 63 -9.17 -15.22 6.00
N ILE A 64 -9.51 -14.84 7.23
CA ILE A 64 -8.60 -14.12 8.12
C ILE A 64 -7.49 -15.04 8.63
N THR A 65 -7.76 -16.32 8.88
CA THR A 65 -6.74 -17.32 9.23
C THR A 65 -5.72 -17.45 8.09
N LEU A 66 -6.18 -17.53 6.84
CA LEU A 66 -5.31 -17.52 5.67
C LEU A 66 -4.49 -16.23 5.57
N LEU A 67 -5.12 -15.07 5.75
CA LEU A 67 -4.44 -13.77 5.73
C LEU A 67 -3.38 -13.65 6.84
N TYR A 68 -3.69 -14.13 8.04
CA TYR A 68 -2.76 -14.13 9.17
C TYR A 68 -1.61 -15.12 8.95
N ALA A 69 -1.86 -16.28 8.35
CA ALA A 69 -0.80 -17.22 7.96
C ALA A 69 0.21 -16.56 6.99
N ILE A 70 -0.25 -15.72 6.06
CA ILE A 70 0.63 -14.91 5.20
C ILE A 70 1.41 -13.88 6.03
N TYR A 71 0.79 -13.27 7.03
CA TYR A 71 1.46 -12.31 7.91
C TYR A 71 2.62 -12.94 8.71
N GLU A 72 2.47 -14.20 9.13
CA GLU A 72 3.50 -14.94 9.88
C GLU A 72 4.65 -15.48 9.02
N LEU A 73 4.59 -15.34 7.69
CA LEU A 73 5.70 -15.71 6.82
C LEU A 73 6.95 -14.89 7.13
N ASN A 74 8.12 -15.46 6.84
CA ASN A 74 9.40 -14.76 6.96
C ASN A 74 10.23 -14.92 5.68
N PRO A 75 10.34 -13.89 4.83
CA PRO A 75 9.74 -12.56 4.96
C PRO A 75 8.23 -12.54 4.65
N SER A 76 7.48 -11.67 5.32
CA SER A 76 6.04 -11.46 5.07
C SER A 76 5.79 -10.18 4.28
N PRO A 77 4.97 -10.22 3.22
CA PRO A 77 4.60 -9.01 2.49
C PRO A 77 3.66 -8.07 3.27
N LEU A 78 3.05 -8.55 4.36
CA LEU A 78 2.12 -7.76 5.17
C LEU A 78 2.80 -7.06 6.34
N GLN A 79 4.00 -7.51 6.73
CA GLN A 79 4.82 -6.85 7.75
C GLN A 79 5.47 -5.56 7.23
N VAL A 80 5.58 -5.41 5.90
CA VAL A 80 6.15 -4.21 5.28
C VAL A 80 5.08 -3.12 5.12
N GLY A 81 5.43 -1.89 5.52
CA GLY A 81 4.64 -0.70 5.24
C GLY A 81 3.33 -0.60 6.05
N LYS A 82 2.22 -0.39 5.34
CA LYS A 82 0.94 0.08 5.92
C LYS A 82 -0.06 -1.02 6.33
N TYR A 83 0.28 -2.30 6.18
CA TYR A 83 -0.70 -3.41 6.24
C TYR A 83 -0.78 -4.10 7.61
N ALA A 84 0.32 -4.15 8.36
CA ALA A 84 0.38 -4.85 9.65
C ALA A 84 -0.62 -4.28 10.66
N PHE A 85 -0.66 -2.95 10.81
CA PHE A 85 -1.55 -2.31 11.78
C PHE A 85 -3.03 -2.57 11.49
N PRO A 86 -3.57 -2.34 10.27
CA PRO A 86 -4.94 -2.71 9.93
C PRO A 86 -5.26 -4.18 10.19
N LEU A 87 -4.34 -5.10 9.88
CA LEU A 87 -4.54 -6.53 10.15
C LEU A 87 -4.71 -6.80 11.65
N MET A 88 -3.84 -6.24 12.50
CA MET A 88 -3.94 -6.43 13.95
C MET A 88 -5.23 -5.83 14.55
N THR A 89 -5.67 -4.68 14.05
CA THR A 89 -6.96 -4.07 14.42
C THR A 89 -8.13 -4.99 14.04
N ILE A 90 -8.15 -5.50 12.80
CA ILE A 90 -9.21 -6.40 12.32
C ILE A 90 -9.20 -7.72 13.10
N MET A 91 -8.02 -8.29 13.37
CA MET A 91 -7.85 -9.49 14.18
C MET A 91 -8.46 -9.33 15.57
N SER A 92 -8.21 -8.20 16.21
CA SER A 92 -8.76 -7.89 17.52
C SER A 92 -10.29 -7.79 17.46
N ALA A 93 -10.84 -7.23 16.38
CA ALA A 93 -12.28 -7.11 16.18
C ALA A 93 -12.91 -8.47 15.88
N LEU A 94 -12.21 -9.34 15.14
CA LEU A 94 -12.64 -10.71 14.84
C LEU A 94 -12.84 -11.51 16.13
N PHE A 95 -11.90 -11.46 17.08
CA PHE A 95 -12.04 -12.22 18.33
C PHE A 95 -13.25 -11.77 19.15
N SER A 96 -13.52 -10.46 19.17
CA SER A 96 -14.75 -9.94 19.77
C SER A 96 -15.99 -10.41 19.00
N CYS A 97 -15.97 -10.42 17.66
CA CYS A 97 -17.07 -10.96 16.85
C CYS A 97 -17.33 -12.44 17.13
N MET A 98 -16.27 -13.26 17.25
CA MET A 98 -16.39 -14.68 17.62
C MET A 98 -17.05 -14.85 18.99
N THR A 99 -16.68 -14.00 19.95
CA THR A 99 -17.23 -13.99 21.31
C THR A 99 -18.69 -13.59 21.32
N PHE A 100 -19.04 -12.48 20.67
CA PHE A 100 -20.43 -12.05 20.54
C PHE A 100 -21.27 -13.07 19.77
N HIS A 101 -20.81 -13.58 18.62
CA HIS A 101 -21.59 -14.55 17.84
C HIS A 101 -21.96 -15.80 18.66
N GLY A 102 -21.04 -16.33 19.46
CA GLY A 102 -21.31 -17.45 20.36
C GLY A 102 -22.38 -17.15 21.43
N TYR A 103 -22.40 -15.92 21.94
CA TYR A 103 -23.42 -15.44 22.88
C TYR A 103 -24.77 -15.15 22.21
N CYS A 104 -24.73 -14.61 21.00
CA CYS A 104 -25.89 -14.13 20.24
C CYS A 104 -26.64 -15.23 19.51
N ALA A 105 -26.03 -16.41 19.34
CA ALA A 105 -26.77 -17.61 18.94
C ALA A 105 -27.93 -17.95 19.90
N GLN A 106 -28.03 -17.27 21.05
CA GLN A 106 -29.08 -17.41 22.06
C GLN A 106 -30.13 -16.26 22.05
N GLY A 107 -30.02 -15.23 21.19
CA GLY A 107 -30.99 -14.10 21.15
C GLY A 107 -30.81 -13.07 20.02
N ASP A 108 -31.75 -12.13 19.88
CA ASP A 108 -31.75 -11.07 18.84
C ASP A 108 -30.63 -10.03 19.08
N PHE A 109 -29.47 -10.24 18.47
CA PHE A 109 -28.33 -9.31 18.53
C PHE A 109 -28.28 -8.32 17.36
N MET A 110 -29.36 -8.11 16.61
CA MET A 110 -29.30 -7.26 15.41
C MET A 110 -29.73 -5.82 15.72
N PRO A 111 -28.80 -4.87 15.94
CA PRO A 111 -29.14 -3.46 16.08
C PRO A 111 -29.52 -2.83 14.72
N VAL A 112 -30.12 -1.64 14.80
CA VAL A 112 -30.50 -0.85 13.62
C VAL A 112 -29.25 -0.27 12.97
N MET A 113 -29.08 -0.45 11.65
CA MET A 113 -27.89 -0.06 10.85
C MET A 113 -27.50 1.44 10.84
N GLN A 114 -28.20 2.31 11.57
CA GLN A 114 -28.03 3.77 11.53
C GLN A 114 -27.72 4.38 12.90
N MET A 115 -26.70 3.84 13.57
CA MET A 115 -26.22 4.36 14.85
C MET A 115 -25.01 5.28 14.65
N THR A 116 -24.90 6.32 15.46
CA THR A 116 -23.67 7.14 15.56
C THR A 116 -22.59 6.40 16.34
N GLU A 117 -21.34 6.86 16.28
CA GLU A 117 -20.23 6.27 17.05
C GLU A 117 -20.56 6.15 18.54
N LYS A 118 -21.01 7.24 19.18
CA LYS A 118 -21.41 7.21 20.60
C LYS A 118 -22.53 6.22 20.92
N GLN A 119 -23.47 6.04 20.00
CA GLN A 119 -24.54 5.06 20.16
C GLN A 119 -24.00 3.63 20.04
N ILE A 120 -23.09 3.40 19.10
CA ILE A 120 -22.43 2.10 18.92
C ILE A 120 -21.61 1.75 20.15
N SER A 121 -20.74 2.64 20.64
CA SER A 121 -19.91 2.36 21.82
C SER A 121 -20.76 2.08 23.07
N ARG A 122 -21.84 2.82 23.28
CA ARG A 122 -22.79 2.51 24.37
C ARG A 122 -23.42 1.14 24.20
N PHE A 123 -23.87 0.82 22.99
CA PHE A 123 -24.46 -0.49 22.70
C PHE A 123 -23.47 -1.63 22.96
N MET A 124 -22.22 -1.49 22.51
CA MET A 124 -21.17 -2.49 22.73
C MET A 124 -20.83 -2.64 24.22
N GLU A 125 -20.78 -1.54 24.97
CA GLU A 125 -20.58 -1.57 26.41
C GLU A 125 -21.72 -2.28 27.16
N GLU A 126 -22.97 -1.95 26.82
CA GLU A 126 -24.16 -2.60 27.40
C GLU A 126 -24.14 -4.10 27.13
N LYS A 127 -23.86 -4.53 25.88
CA LYS A 127 -23.78 -5.95 25.52
C LYS A 127 -22.63 -6.68 26.19
N THR A 128 -21.50 -6.03 26.37
CA THR A 128 -20.38 -6.60 27.14
C THR A 128 -20.73 -6.75 28.61
N ALA A 129 -21.45 -5.77 29.18
CA ALA A 129 -21.91 -5.83 30.57
C ALA A 129 -22.97 -6.91 30.79
N GLU A 130 -23.90 -7.12 29.85
CA GLU A 130 -24.90 -8.20 29.88
C GLU A 130 -24.26 -9.59 29.93
N MET A 131 -23.16 -9.80 29.21
CA MET A 131 -22.38 -11.05 29.25
C MET A 131 -21.59 -11.21 30.55
N GLY A 132 -21.26 -10.10 31.21
CA GLY A 132 -20.33 -10.02 32.33
C GLY A 132 -18.88 -9.93 31.84
N ARG A 133 -18.20 -8.83 32.15
CA ARG A 133 -16.85 -8.52 31.61
C ARG A 133 -15.83 -9.64 31.83
N GLY A 134 -15.78 -10.23 33.03
CA GLY A 134 -14.88 -11.35 33.30
C GLY A 134 -15.15 -12.59 32.43
N HIS A 135 -16.43 -12.90 32.19
CA HIS A 135 -16.81 -14.01 31.31
C HIS A 135 -16.50 -13.70 29.84
N PHE A 136 -16.74 -12.46 29.40
CA PHE A 136 -16.37 -12.01 28.05
C PHE A 136 -14.86 -12.20 27.78
N ASP A 137 -14.00 -11.77 28.72
CA ASP A 137 -12.54 -11.88 28.57
C ASP A 137 -12.06 -13.35 28.52
N GLU A 138 -12.69 -14.23 29.31
CA GLU A 138 -12.43 -15.67 29.31
C GLU A 138 -12.79 -16.30 27.94
N VAL A 139 -13.99 -16.00 27.43
CA VAL A 139 -14.46 -16.53 26.14
C VAL A 139 -13.60 -15.98 25.00
N LEU A 140 -13.28 -14.68 25.02
CA LEU A 140 -12.41 -14.04 24.02
C LEU A 140 -11.04 -14.71 23.98
N SER A 141 -10.44 -14.97 25.14
CA SER A 141 -9.16 -15.68 25.24
C SER A 141 -9.26 -17.08 24.63
N SER A 142 -10.33 -17.81 24.91
CA SER A 142 -10.58 -19.13 24.30
C SER A 142 -10.76 -19.05 22.78
N MET A 143 -11.44 -18.02 22.26
CA MET A 143 -11.62 -17.83 20.82
C MET A 143 -10.31 -17.52 20.11
N ARG A 144 -9.46 -16.69 20.73
CA ARG A 144 -8.11 -16.44 20.23
C ARG A 144 -7.28 -17.71 20.15
N ASP A 145 -7.29 -18.54 21.20
CA ASP A 145 -6.51 -19.78 21.23
C ASP A 145 -7.00 -20.76 20.15
N LYS A 146 -8.32 -20.87 19.94
CA LYS A 146 -8.90 -21.66 18.84
C LYS A 146 -8.48 -21.16 17.47
N PHE A 147 -8.47 -19.83 17.27
CA PHE A 147 -8.00 -19.23 16.03
C PHE A 147 -6.52 -19.54 15.77
N MET A 148 -5.68 -19.42 16.81
CA MET A 148 -4.25 -19.73 16.70
C MET A 148 -4.00 -21.20 16.35
N GLN A 149 -4.83 -22.12 16.86
CA GLN A 149 -4.78 -23.53 16.44
C GLN A 149 -5.16 -23.71 14.96
N GLN A 150 -6.16 -22.98 14.46
CA GLN A 150 -6.58 -23.06 13.05
C GLN A 150 -5.47 -22.64 12.08
N ILE A 151 -4.61 -21.68 12.46
CA ILE A 151 -3.47 -21.26 11.62
C ILE A 151 -2.55 -22.43 11.29
N THR A 152 -2.34 -23.36 12.22
CA THR A 152 -1.47 -24.52 12.00
C THR A 152 -2.01 -25.51 10.97
N SER A 153 -3.29 -25.40 10.62
CA SER A 153 -3.98 -26.26 9.66
C SER A 153 -4.23 -25.60 8.30
N VAL A 154 -3.76 -24.37 8.09
CA VAL A 154 -3.96 -23.66 6.81
C VAL A 154 -3.15 -24.36 5.71
N ASP A 155 -3.80 -24.58 4.57
CA ASP A 155 -3.19 -25.17 3.39
C ASP A 155 -2.10 -24.25 2.79
N GLU A 156 -0.89 -24.80 2.64
CA GLU A 156 0.28 -24.08 2.13
C GLU A 156 0.08 -23.59 0.68
N ILE A 157 -0.66 -24.35 -0.14
CA ILE A 157 -0.92 -23.97 -1.54
C ILE A 157 -1.76 -22.69 -1.57
N SER A 158 -2.80 -22.61 -0.74
CA SER A 158 -3.66 -21.44 -0.58
C SER A 158 -2.87 -20.22 -0.08
N VAL A 159 -1.98 -20.41 0.91
CA VAL A 159 -1.07 -19.35 1.39
C VAL A 159 -0.19 -18.84 0.26
N ASN A 160 0.44 -19.73 -0.50
CA ASN A 160 1.34 -19.35 -1.59
C ASN A 160 0.62 -18.61 -2.72
N MET A 161 -0.59 -19.05 -3.11
CA MET A 161 -1.38 -18.35 -4.14
C MET A 161 -1.79 -16.95 -3.70
N ALA A 162 -2.28 -16.81 -2.46
CA ALA A 162 -2.66 -15.53 -1.90
C ALA A 162 -1.45 -14.59 -1.73
N CYS A 163 -0.33 -15.12 -1.24
CA CYS A 163 0.93 -14.41 -1.09
C CYS A 163 1.44 -13.88 -2.43
N LYS A 164 1.39 -14.70 -3.50
CA LYS A 164 1.75 -14.26 -4.86
C LYS A 164 0.92 -13.06 -5.30
N LYS A 165 -0.41 -13.11 -5.15
CA LYS A 165 -1.31 -12.01 -5.52
C LYS A 165 -1.03 -10.73 -4.74
N ILE A 166 -0.71 -10.84 -3.44
CA ILE A 166 -0.30 -9.70 -2.63
C ILE A 166 1.03 -9.11 -3.12
N ASN A 167 2.00 -9.97 -3.41
CA ASN A 167 3.35 -9.57 -3.83
C ASN A 167 3.38 -8.84 -5.18
N GLU A 168 2.42 -9.10 -6.07
CA GLU A 168 2.28 -8.34 -7.31
C GLU A 168 2.24 -6.82 -7.08
N ILE A 169 1.77 -6.36 -5.91
CA ILE A 169 1.75 -4.94 -5.52
C ILE A 169 2.83 -4.62 -4.49
N VAL A 170 2.98 -5.46 -3.46
CA VAL A 170 3.87 -5.16 -2.33
C VAL A 170 5.33 -5.15 -2.75
N GLU A 171 5.76 -6.06 -3.63
CA GLU A 171 7.16 -6.14 -4.03
C GLU A 171 7.60 -4.89 -4.82
N PRO A 172 6.90 -4.46 -5.89
CA PRO A 172 7.24 -3.20 -6.56
C PRO A 172 7.14 -1.97 -5.64
N LEU A 173 6.20 -1.96 -4.69
CA LEU A 173 6.07 -0.88 -3.71
C LEU A 173 7.28 -0.80 -2.78
N THR A 174 7.76 -1.95 -2.29
CA THR A 174 8.94 -2.04 -1.43
C THR A 174 10.20 -1.61 -2.18
N VAL A 175 10.33 -2.02 -3.45
CA VAL A 175 11.45 -1.58 -4.30
C VAL A 175 11.40 -0.07 -4.56
N LEU A 176 10.21 0.51 -4.78
CA LEU A 176 10.04 1.96 -4.95
C LEU A 176 10.35 2.74 -3.66
N GLU A 177 9.97 2.22 -2.50
CA GLU A 177 10.27 2.83 -1.21
C GLU A 177 11.79 2.91 -0.98
N GLU A 178 12.49 1.81 -1.20
CA GLU A 178 13.95 1.77 -1.08
C GLU A 178 14.62 2.65 -2.14
N TYR A 179 14.12 2.63 -3.38
CA TYR A 179 14.60 3.51 -4.43
C TYR A 179 14.45 4.99 -4.04
N LEU A 180 13.28 5.41 -3.53
CA LEU A 180 13.07 6.78 -3.04
C LEU A 180 14.04 7.13 -1.90
N ARG A 181 14.25 6.21 -0.96
CA ARG A 181 15.17 6.42 0.16
C ARG A 181 16.60 6.68 -0.33
N LEU A 182 17.08 5.84 -1.25
CA LEU A 182 18.42 5.98 -1.85
C LEU A 182 18.53 7.24 -2.71
N LEU A 183 17.50 7.56 -3.50
CA LEU A 183 17.47 8.75 -4.34
C LEU A 183 17.58 10.02 -3.50
N ASN A 184 16.88 10.09 -2.36
CA ASN A 184 17.01 11.22 -1.42
C ASN A 184 18.40 11.27 -0.74
N LEU A 185 19.00 10.12 -0.44
CA LEU A 185 20.33 10.06 0.18
C LEU A 185 21.44 10.54 -0.75
N VAL A 186 21.43 10.08 -2.01
CA VAL A 186 22.44 10.45 -3.02
C VAL A 186 22.36 11.93 -3.36
N HIS A 187 21.17 12.51 -3.40
CA HIS A 187 21.01 13.96 -3.61
C HIS A 187 21.65 14.82 -2.55
N ALA A 188 21.60 14.38 -1.30
CA ALA A 188 22.28 15.08 -0.20
C ALA A 188 23.81 15.10 -0.38
N GLN A 189 24.36 14.22 -1.24
CA GLN A 189 25.79 14.03 -1.47
C GLN A 189 26.26 14.61 -2.82
N GLU A 190 25.43 14.57 -3.87
CA GLU A 190 25.81 14.99 -5.23
C GLU A 190 24.72 15.85 -5.91
N CYS A 191 24.95 17.16 -6.01
CA CYS A 191 24.05 18.12 -6.66
C CYS A 191 24.29 18.31 -8.17
N SER A 192 24.97 17.37 -8.84
CA SER A 192 25.49 17.58 -10.20
C SER A 192 24.52 17.21 -11.33
N ASN A 193 23.48 16.39 -11.07
CA ASN A 193 22.57 15.88 -12.09
C ASN A 193 21.31 16.76 -12.24
N PRO A 194 21.14 17.54 -13.34
CA PRO A 194 20.01 18.45 -13.50
C PRO A 194 18.66 17.74 -13.69
N LEU A 195 18.66 16.46 -14.06
CA LEU A 195 17.45 15.65 -14.25
C LEU A 195 16.99 14.96 -12.96
N TYR A 196 17.77 15.05 -11.89
CA TYR A 196 17.51 14.42 -10.61
C TYR A 196 16.12 14.80 -10.05
N ASN A 197 15.83 16.10 -9.95
CA ASN A 197 14.58 16.59 -9.36
C ASN A 197 13.36 16.08 -10.13
N THR A 198 13.49 15.97 -11.45
CA THR A 198 12.44 15.40 -12.30
C THR A 198 12.25 13.91 -12.00
N ARG A 199 13.35 13.13 -11.91
CA ARG A 199 13.25 11.71 -11.51
C ARG A 199 12.62 11.56 -10.14
N LEU A 200 13.07 12.32 -9.14
CA LEU A 200 12.50 12.29 -7.79
C LEU A 200 10.99 12.55 -7.81
N GLY A 201 10.54 13.58 -8.52
CA GLY A 201 9.10 13.88 -8.65
C GLY A 201 8.30 12.75 -9.32
N ILE A 202 8.87 12.11 -10.35
CA ILE A 202 8.24 10.97 -11.02
C ILE A 202 8.16 9.77 -10.08
N VAL A 203 9.25 9.42 -9.39
CA VAL A 203 9.29 8.28 -8.46
C VAL A 203 8.35 8.51 -7.27
N GLN A 204 8.29 9.73 -6.72
CA GLN A 204 7.34 10.09 -5.66
C GLN A 204 5.88 9.93 -6.12
N SER A 205 5.59 10.37 -7.35
CA SER A 205 4.27 10.21 -7.95
C SER A 205 3.93 8.74 -8.19
N PHE A 206 4.90 7.96 -8.65
CA PHE A 206 4.74 6.53 -8.89
C PHE A 206 4.50 5.76 -7.58
N PHE A 207 5.31 6.02 -6.57
CA PHE A 207 5.13 5.46 -5.23
C PHE A 207 3.77 5.80 -4.65
N SER A 208 3.36 7.08 -4.73
CA SER A 208 2.04 7.52 -4.25
C SER A 208 0.90 6.80 -4.98
N TYR A 209 1.00 6.69 -6.31
CA TYR A 209 0.05 5.97 -7.13
C TYR A 209 -0.05 4.49 -6.74
N LEU A 210 1.09 3.79 -6.64
CA LEU A 210 1.11 2.36 -6.33
C LEU A 210 0.63 2.08 -4.91
N ARG A 211 0.94 2.96 -3.95
CA ARG A 211 0.47 2.87 -2.56
C ARG A 211 -1.06 2.90 -2.46
N GLU A 212 -1.77 3.44 -3.43
CA GLU A 212 -3.24 3.47 -3.47
C GLU A 212 -3.86 2.24 -4.15
N GLN A 213 -3.04 1.38 -4.77
CA GLN A 213 -3.55 0.18 -5.45
C GLN A 213 -3.69 -0.99 -4.49
N THR A 214 -4.73 -1.80 -4.73
CA THR A 214 -5.01 -3.04 -3.98
C THR A 214 -5.13 -4.26 -4.89
N GLU A 215 -5.23 -4.04 -6.19
CA GLU A 215 -5.27 -5.04 -7.27
C GLU A 215 -4.57 -4.45 -8.51
N LEU A 216 -4.04 -5.30 -9.38
CA LEU A 216 -3.44 -4.89 -10.65
C LEU A 216 -4.33 -5.30 -11.82
N SER A 217 -5.08 -4.35 -12.37
CA SER A 217 -5.71 -4.49 -13.68
C SER A 217 -4.72 -4.15 -14.80
N GLU A 218 -5.04 -4.53 -16.04
CA GLU A 218 -4.22 -4.21 -17.22
C GLU A 218 -3.92 -2.71 -17.33
N ASP A 219 -4.92 -1.86 -17.09
CA ASP A 219 -4.75 -0.39 -17.09
C ASP A 219 -3.76 0.09 -16.02
N ARG A 220 -3.76 -0.56 -14.84
CA ARG A 220 -2.86 -0.19 -13.75
C ARG A 220 -1.43 -0.62 -14.05
N ILE A 221 -1.26 -1.83 -14.59
CA ILE A 221 0.02 -2.33 -15.09
C ILE A 221 0.55 -1.39 -16.17
N HIS A 222 -0.28 -1.00 -17.13
CA HIS A 222 0.10 -0.05 -18.18
C HIS A 222 0.57 1.29 -17.59
N LYS A 223 -0.12 1.80 -16.57
CA LYS A 223 0.30 3.03 -15.89
C LYS A 223 1.62 2.87 -15.12
N MET A 224 1.88 1.71 -14.51
CA MET A 224 3.18 1.41 -13.90
C MET A 224 4.30 1.44 -14.96
N ILE A 225 4.07 0.84 -16.14
CA ILE A 225 5.02 0.86 -17.26
C ILE A 225 5.29 2.30 -17.73
N ILE A 226 4.27 3.14 -17.82
CA ILE A 226 4.44 4.57 -18.15
C ILE A 226 5.38 5.26 -17.16
N TYR A 227 5.21 5.04 -15.85
CA TYR A 227 6.10 5.62 -14.84
C TYR A 227 7.54 5.13 -14.99
N VAL A 228 7.74 3.81 -15.12
CA VAL A 228 9.09 3.23 -15.29
C VAL A 228 9.78 3.79 -16.53
N ASN A 229 9.07 3.86 -17.65
CA ASN A 229 9.62 4.40 -18.89
C ASN A 229 9.88 5.91 -18.79
N ALA A 230 9.02 6.66 -18.10
CA ALA A 230 9.28 8.06 -17.82
C ALA A 230 10.58 8.24 -17.02
N ILE A 231 10.85 7.40 -16.01
CA ILE A 231 12.12 7.45 -15.26
C ILE A 231 13.31 7.13 -16.17
N ARG A 232 13.22 6.04 -16.96
CA ARG A 232 14.27 5.64 -17.92
C ARG A 232 14.60 6.75 -18.94
N CYS A 233 13.61 7.52 -19.39
CA CYS A 233 13.82 8.65 -20.28
C CYS A 233 14.62 9.81 -19.65
N HIS A 234 14.73 9.86 -18.32
CA HIS A 234 15.46 10.89 -17.57
C HIS A 234 16.84 10.44 -17.11
N GLN A 235 17.43 9.47 -17.83
CA GLN A 235 18.84 9.04 -17.68
C GLN A 235 19.16 8.63 -16.23
N PRO A 236 18.48 7.58 -15.73
CA PRO A 236 18.79 7.02 -14.41
C PRO A 236 20.24 6.51 -14.39
N GLU A 237 20.85 6.57 -13.21
CA GLU A 237 22.16 5.94 -12.98
C GLU A 237 22.04 4.42 -12.93
N ALA A 238 23.18 3.71 -13.02
CA ALA A 238 23.18 2.25 -13.08
C ALA A 238 22.47 1.61 -11.87
N TRP A 239 22.67 2.17 -10.67
CA TRP A 239 22.01 1.69 -9.45
C TRP A 239 20.49 1.95 -9.46
N GLU A 240 20.02 3.03 -10.10
CA GLU A 240 18.60 3.31 -10.28
C GLU A 240 17.98 2.26 -11.23
N GLU A 241 18.70 1.91 -12.31
CA GLU A 241 18.24 0.93 -13.29
C GLU A 241 18.07 -0.48 -12.69
N GLU A 242 18.89 -0.85 -11.70
CA GLU A 242 18.72 -2.09 -10.94
C GLU A 242 17.37 -2.15 -10.20
N HIS A 243 16.89 -1.02 -9.67
CA HIS A 243 15.58 -0.93 -9.02
C HIS A 243 14.46 -0.97 -10.06
N LEU A 244 14.60 -0.24 -11.16
CA LEU A 244 13.62 -0.23 -12.26
C LEU A 244 13.46 -1.62 -12.88
N HIS A 245 14.55 -2.39 -12.98
CA HIS A 245 14.51 -3.77 -13.47
C HIS A 245 13.71 -4.71 -12.57
N LYS A 246 13.82 -4.56 -11.24
CA LYS A 246 13.05 -5.33 -10.27
C LYS A 246 11.55 -5.01 -10.32
N ILE A 247 11.19 -3.75 -10.60
CA ILE A 247 9.78 -3.32 -10.72
C ILE A 247 9.20 -3.78 -12.07
N PHE A 248 9.85 -3.44 -13.17
CA PHE A 248 9.49 -3.87 -14.51
C PHE A 248 10.74 -4.08 -15.37
N PRO A 249 11.09 -5.33 -15.70
CA PRO A 249 12.22 -5.59 -16.59
C PRO A 249 11.90 -5.04 -17.98
N PRO A 250 12.89 -4.45 -18.68
CA PRO A 250 12.66 -3.85 -19.97
C PRO A 250 12.24 -4.91 -20.99
N THR A 251 11.12 -4.66 -21.67
CA THR A 251 10.69 -5.47 -22.81
C THR A 251 11.65 -5.28 -23.99
N LEU A 252 11.62 -6.20 -24.97
CA LEU A 252 12.47 -6.10 -26.18
C LEU A 252 12.27 -4.77 -26.92
N VAL A 253 11.05 -4.21 -26.89
CA VAL A 253 10.71 -2.92 -27.52
C VAL A 253 11.36 -1.75 -26.77
N GLU A 254 11.41 -1.79 -25.44
CA GLU A 254 12.03 -0.75 -24.63
C GLU A 254 13.55 -0.74 -24.77
N LYS A 255 14.18 -1.90 -24.98
CA LYS A 255 15.60 -2.00 -25.36
C LYS A 255 15.87 -1.30 -26.70
N THR A 256 14.94 -1.37 -27.66
CA THR A 256 15.08 -0.66 -28.95
C THR A 256 14.82 0.84 -28.85
N TRP A 257 13.95 1.29 -27.93
CA TRP A 257 13.73 2.72 -27.68
C TRP A 257 14.94 3.37 -26.97
N GLY A 258 15.58 2.67 -26.04
CA GLY A 258 16.85 3.08 -25.44
C GLY A 258 17.99 3.21 -26.46
N LEU A 259 18.00 2.33 -27.48
CA LEU A 259 18.89 2.48 -28.63
C LEU A 259 18.56 3.71 -29.48
N PHE A 260 17.27 4.02 -29.69
CA PHE A 260 16.86 5.17 -30.49
C PHE A 260 17.20 6.51 -29.83
N THR A 261 17.05 6.61 -28.51
CA THR A 261 17.46 7.80 -27.73
C THR A 261 18.98 7.92 -27.59
N TYR A 262 19.71 6.79 -27.58
CA TYR A 262 21.17 6.77 -27.65
C TYR A 262 21.69 7.17 -29.05
N LEU A 263 21.02 6.74 -30.13
CA LEU A 263 21.38 7.08 -31.50
C LEU A 263 21.02 8.54 -31.85
N SER A 264 19.93 9.08 -31.31
CA SER A 264 19.59 10.50 -31.47
C SER A 264 20.59 11.43 -30.76
N ARG A 265 21.24 10.96 -29.68
CA ARG A 265 22.41 11.65 -29.08
C ARG A 265 23.61 11.72 -30.03
N GLY A 266 23.88 10.67 -30.81
CA GLY A 266 24.98 10.65 -31.79
C GLY A 266 24.72 11.55 -33.01
N LEU A 267 23.46 11.77 -33.38
CA LEU A 267 23.09 12.65 -34.50
C LEU A 267 23.15 14.13 -34.12
N LEU A 268 22.83 14.50 -32.88
CA LEU A 268 22.90 15.90 -32.42
C LEU A 268 24.35 16.42 -32.27
N THR A 269 25.32 15.54 -32.02
CA THR A 269 26.76 15.91 -32.00
C THR A 269 27.39 16.01 -33.39
N ILE A 270 26.77 15.45 -34.44
CA ILE A 270 27.31 15.48 -35.82
C ILE A 270 26.75 16.66 -36.64
N VAL A 271 25.68 17.33 -36.20
CA VAL A 271 25.03 18.44 -36.94
C VAL A 271 25.54 19.84 -36.52
N LEU A 272 26.65 19.92 -35.76
CA LEU A 272 27.44 21.16 -35.66
C LEU A 272 28.72 21.03 -36.50
N PRO A 273 28.69 21.28 -37.82
CA PRO A 273 29.92 21.57 -38.54
C PRO A 273 30.37 22.99 -38.19
N ALA A 274 31.70 23.12 -38.08
CA ALA A 274 32.45 24.32 -37.80
C ALA A 274 31.97 25.55 -38.59
N ASN A 275 31.97 26.71 -37.93
CA ASN A 275 32.25 27.97 -38.61
C ASN A 275 33.39 28.67 -37.89
N GLU A 276 34.57 28.49 -38.45
CA GLU A 276 35.76 29.27 -38.18
C GLU A 276 35.62 30.71 -38.73
N HIS A 277 36.08 31.65 -37.92
CA HIS A 277 36.70 32.93 -38.24
C HIS A 277 35.90 34.06 -38.91
N THR A 278 35.82 35.19 -38.20
CA THR A 278 36.24 36.47 -38.77
C THR A 278 37.07 37.27 -37.78
N HIS A 279 38.29 37.56 -38.23
CA HIS A 279 39.26 38.51 -37.70
C HIS A 279 38.67 39.91 -37.49
N VAL A 280 38.97 40.55 -36.35
CA VAL A 280 39.20 42.01 -36.30
C VAL A 280 40.37 42.28 -35.35
N THR A 281 41.49 42.69 -35.95
CA THR A 281 42.67 43.29 -35.32
C THR A 281 42.36 44.74 -34.90
N PRO A 282 42.97 45.24 -33.82
CA PRO A 282 43.34 46.66 -33.78
C PRO A 282 44.85 46.84 -33.56
N GLU A 283 45.43 47.72 -34.37
CA GLU A 283 46.83 48.18 -34.34
C GLU A 283 47.18 49.03 -33.08
N PRO A 284 48.49 49.23 -32.80
CA PRO A 284 48.98 49.80 -31.54
C PRO A 284 49.18 51.32 -31.59
N GLY A 285 49.11 52.00 -30.43
CA GLY A 285 49.72 53.33 -30.30
C GLY A 285 49.23 54.21 -29.15
N ASN A 286 50.19 54.59 -28.31
CA ASN A 286 50.28 55.80 -27.49
C ASN A 286 49.60 55.85 -26.11
N ALA A 287 50.45 55.66 -25.09
CA ALA A 287 50.31 56.24 -23.76
C ALA A 287 50.25 57.79 -23.81
N PRO A 288 49.75 58.43 -22.74
CA PRO A 288 50.70 59.13 -21.88
C PRO A 288 50.44 58.99 -20.36
N LYS A 289 51.53 59.26 -19.64
CA LYS A 289 51.74 59.35 -18.19
C LYS A 289 50.83 60.39 -17.51
N ILE A 290 50.40 60.10 -16.27
CA ILE A 290 50.83 60.81 -15.02
C ILE A 290 50.98 59.75 -13.94
#